data_AF-A0A968KPL2-F1
#
_entry.id   AF-A0A968KPL2-F1
#
_cell.length_a   1.000
_cell.length_b   1.000
_cell.length_c   1.000
_cell.angle_alpha   90.00
_cell.angle_beta   90.00
_cell.angle_gamma   90.00
#
_symmetry.space_group_name_H-M   'P 1'
#
loop_
_entity.id
_entity.type
_entity.pdbx_description
1 polymer ?
#
loop_
_entity_poly.entity_id
_entity_poly.type
_entity_poly.pdbx_seq_one_letter_code
_entity_poly.pdbx_strand_id
1 'polypeptide(L)'
;EPADDGGVQVIFVVREIPSVAEITFVGNENLDDEDLREEILIKRGITFKEHLIKDTIQKLKAFYSDKAYFLAEVDVQTKLNANGQMDVTIHIKEGEK
;
A
#
# COMPACT_ATOMS: atom_id res chain seq x y z
N GLU A 1 13.61 -31.00 -23.32
CA GLU A 1 13.05 -29.63 -23.41
C GLU A 1 13.42 -28.89 -22.12
N PRO A 2 14.04 -27.70 -22.16
CA PRO A 2 14.33 -26.94 -20.95
C PRO A 2 13.13 -26.07 -20.55
N ALA A 3 12.82 -26.08 -19.25
CA ALA A 3 11.77 -25.30 -18.62
C ALA A 3 12.15 -23.80 -18.60
N ASP A 4 11.20 -22.97 -19.03
CA ASP A 4 11.25 -21.52 -18.97
C ASP A 4 11.08 -21.09 -17.51
N ASP A 5 12.19 -20.85 -16.80
CA ASP A 5 12.19 -20.30 -15.45
C ASP A 5 12.04 -18.78 -15.56
N GLY A 6 10.78 -18.33 -15.58
CA GLY A 6 10.40 -16.93 -15.65
C GLY A 6 10.82 -16.16 -14.39
N GLY A 7 12.09 -15.75 -14.35
CA GLY A 7 12.64 -14.95 -13.27
C GLY A 7 11.96 -13.58 -13.16
N VAL A 8 11.24 -13.34 -12.07
CA VAL A 8 10.64 -12.04 -11.74
C VAL A 8 11.76 -11.03 -11.49
N GLN A 9 12.04 -10.17 -12.47
CA GLN A 9 12.98 -9.06 -12.32
C GLN A 9 12.33 -7.92 -11.52
N VAL A 10 12.69 -7.80 -10.24
CA VAL A 10 12.35 -6.62 -9.43
C VAL A 10 13.48 -5.60 -9.59
N ILE A 11 13.27 -4.63 -10.48
CA ILE A 11 14.20 -3.51 -10.70
C ILE A 11 13.99 -2.49 -9.58
N PHE A 12 14.89 -2.48 -8.59
CA PHE A 12 14.90 -1.46 -7.55
C PHE A 12 15.69 -0.23 -8.02
N VAL A 13 15.00 0.72 -8.66
CA VAL A 13 15.57 2.04 -9.00
C VAL A 13 15.58 2.90 -7.74
N VAL A 14 16.73 2.99 -7.06
CA VAL A 14 16.90 3.88 -5.90
C VAL A 14 17.19 5.30 -6.38
N ARG A 15 16.17 6.16 -6.39
CA ARG A 15 16.30 7.62 -6.40
C ARG A 15 15.98 8.14 -5.00
N GLU A 16 16.55 9.29 -4.65
CA GLU A 16 16.32 10.01 -3.38
C GLU A 16 14.86 9.88 -2.94
N ILE A 17 14.63 9.33 -1.75
CA ILE A 17 13.29 8.89 -1.40
C ILE A 17 12.46 10.10 -1.00
N PRO A 18 11.41 10.46 -1.76
CA PRO A 18 10.59 11.63 -1.47
C PRO A 18 9.83 11.45 -0.15
N SER A 19 9.42 12.55 0.47
CA SER A 19 8.53 12.50 1.64
C SER A 19 7.08 12.28 1.21
N VAL A 20 6.30 11.58 2.03
CA VAL A 20 4.86 11.38 1.80
C VAL A 20 4.13 12.72 1.92
N ALA A 21 3.48 13.18 0.85
CA ALA A 21 2.62 14.36 0.88
C ALA A 21 1.27 14.02 1.52
N GLU A 22 0.56 13.08 0.91
CA GLU A 22 -0.79 12.71 1.29
C GLU A 22 -0.99 11.19 1.19
N ILE A 23 -1.93 10.71 1.99
CA ILE A 23 -2.37 9.31 2.00
C ILE A 23 -3.88 9.33 1.80
N THR A 24 -4.32 8.69 0.72
CA THR A 24 -5.74 8.58 0.35
C THR A 24 -6.12 7.11 0.38
N PHE A 25 -7.26 6.78 0.99
CA PHE A 25 -7.84 5.44 0.93
C PHE A 25 -9.02 5.46 -0.04
N VAL A 26 -9.19 4.37 -0.79
CA VAL A 26 -10.26 4.20 -1.75
C VAL A 26 -10.77 2.77 -1.66
N GLY A 27 -12.09 2.59 -1.64
CA GLY A 27 -12.72 1.27 -1.58
C GLY A 27 -12.73 0.63 -0.19
N ASN A 28 -12.42 1.40 0.85
CA ASN A 28 -12.80 1.11 2.23
C ASN A 28 -14.25 1.55 2.46
N GLU A 29 -15.21 0.68 2.20
CA GLU A 29 -16.63 0.96 2.50
C GLU A 29 -17.03 0.38 3.87
N ASN A 30 -16.37 -0.68 4.34
CA ASN A 30 -16.66 -1.30 5.64
C ASN A 30 -15.78 -0.76 6.77
N LEU A 31 -14.64 -0.13 6.46
CA LEU A 31 -13.73 0.46 7.44
C LEU A 31 -13.55 1.96 7.21
N ASP A 32 -13.53 2.71 8.30
CA ASP A 32 -13.24 4.15 8.27
C ASP A 32 -11.77 4.42 7.92
N ASP A 33 -11.54 5.49 7.17
CA ASP A 33 -10.20 5.97 6.81
C ASP A 33 -9.33 6.22 8.05
N GLU A 34 -9.95 6.64 9.17
CA GLU A 34 -9.23 6.90 10.43
C GLU A 34 -8.68 5.60 11.03
N ASP A 35 -9.49 4.54 11.16
CA ASP A 35 -9.03 3.23 11.63
C ASP A 35 -7.90 2.68 10.77
N LEU A 36 -8.06 2.75 9.44
CA LEU A 36 -7.01 2.34 8.50
C LEU A 36 -5.74 3.16 8.71
N ARG A 37 -5.87 4.47 8.90
CA ARG A 37 -4.76 5.39 9.13
C ARG A 37 -4.04 5.15 10.46
N GLU A 38 -4.72 4.61 11.46
CA GLU A 38 -4.11 4.19 12.72
C GLU A 38 -3.36 2.86 12.57
N GLU A 39 -3.85 1.96 11.70
CA GLU A 39 -3.21 0.68 11.42
C GLU A 39 -1.94 0.81 10.56
N ILE A 40 -1.90 1.77 9.63
CA ILE A 40 -0.74 2.00 8.76
C ILE A 40 0.44 2.63 9.50
N LEU A 41 1.65 2.23 9.10
CA LEU A 41 2.88 2.81 9.63
C LEU A 41 3.31 4.07 8.86
N ILE A 42 2.80 4.25 7.64
CA ILE A 42 3.05 5.43 6.82
C ILE A 42 2.16 6.61 7.23
N LYS A 43 2.75 7.80 7.38
CA LYS A 43 2.03 9.03 7.73
C LYS A 43 2.48 10.19 6.85
N ARG A 44 1.61 11.18 6.67
CA ARG A 44 1.98 12.42 5.96
C ARG A 44 3.23 13.06 6.60
N GLY A 45 4.17 13.49 5.77
CA GLY A 45 5.40 14.15 6.19
C GLY A 45 6.56 13.21 6.55
N ILE A 46 6.35 11.89 6.61
CA ILE A 46 7.47 10.95 6.81
C ILE A 46 8.17 10.66 5.48
N THR A 47 9.42 10.21 5.54
CA THR A 47 10.12 9.68 4.37
C THR A 47 9.37 8.47 3.83
N PHE A 48 9.00 8.49 2.55
CA PHE A 48 8.43 7.32 1.91
C PHE A 48 9.44 6.17 2.02
N LYS A 49 9.00 4.95 2.36
CA LYS A 49 9.89 3.78 2.40
C LYS A 49 9.12 2.56 1.95
N GLU A 50 9.70 1.81 1.03
CA GLU A 50 9.03 0.62 0.48
C GLU A 50 8.72 -0.42 1.55
N HIS A 51 9.59 -0.58 2.56
CA HIS A 51 9.32 -1.52 3.65
C HIS A 51 8.07 -1.12 4.45
N LEU A 52 7.84 0.19 4.68
CA LEU A 52 6.65 0.65 5.40
C LEU A 52 5.38 0.38 4.60
N ILE A 53 5.45 0.47 3.26
CA ILE A 53 4.34 0.12 2.37
C ILE A 53 4.02 -1.37 2.47
N LYS A 54 5.04 -2.23 2.38
CA LYS A 54 4.86 -3.69 2.54
C LYS A 54 4.25 -4.04 3.89
N ASP A 55 4.79 -3.46 4.97
CA ASP A 55 4.27 -3.67 6.33
C ASP A 55 2.82 -3.19 6.46
N THR A 56 2.52 -2.03 5.88
CA THR A 56 1.17 -1.45 5.82
C THR A 56 0.19 -2.36 5.10
N ILE A 57 0.56 -2.91 3.94
CA ILE A 57 -0.27 -3.86 3.18
C ILE A 57 -0.54 -5.12 4.01
N GLN A 58 0.49 -5.65 4.68
CA GLN A 58 0.35 -6.83 5.53
C GLN A 58 -0.58 -6.56 6.73
N LYS A 59 -0.44 -5.41 7.39
CA LYS A 59 -1.30 -4.97 8.50
C LYS A 59 -2.74 -4.80 8.07
N LEU A 60 -3.01 -4.03 7.01
CA LEU A 60 -4.37 -3.89 6.49
C LEU A 60 -4.96 -5.26 6.15
N LYS A 61 -4.21 -6.09 5.42
CA LYS A 61 -4.70 -7.41 5.02
C LYS A 61 -5.01 -8.30 6.23
N ALA A 62 -4.19 -8.26 7.27
CA ALA A 62 -4.45 -8.96 8.52
C ALA A 62 -5.70 -8.41 9.24
N PHE A 63 -5.86 -7.09 9.30
CA PHE A 63 -7.01 -6.41 9.88
C PHE A 63 -8.33 -6.79 9.18
N TYR A 64 -8.34 -6.75 7.85
CA TYR A 64 -9.47 -7.20 7.04
C TYR A 64 -9.75 -8.69 7.21
N SER A 65 -8.71 -9.51 7.26
CA SER A 65 -8.86 -10.95 7.47
C SER A 65 -9.45 -11.29 8.84
N ASP A 66 -9.12 -10.53 9.89
CA ASP A 66 -9.71 -10.67 11.23
C ASP A 66 -11.22 -10.32 11.23
N LYS A 67 -11.61 -9.36 10.39
CA LYS A 67 -13.00 -8.95 10.15
C LYS A 67 -13.79 -9.91 9.23
N ALA A 68 -13.23 -11.07 8.89
CA ALA A 68 -13.76 -12.07 7.97
C ALA A 68 -13.77 -11.68 6.48
N TYR A 69 -12.97 -10.69 6.06
CA TYR A 69 -12.75 -10.33 4.66
C TYR A 69 -11.46 -10.99 4.14
N PHE A 70 -11.50 -12.32 3.94
CA PHE A 70 -10.35 -13.08 3.44
C PHE A 70 -10.00 -12.78 1.98
N LEU A 71 -10.99 -12.32 1.20
CA LEU A 71 -10.85 -11.89 -0.19
C LEU A 71 -10.50 -10.39 -0.32
N ALA A 72 -10.19 -9.71 0.79
CA ALA A 72 -9.73 -8.33 0.73
C ALA A 72 -8.38 -8.23 0.00
N GLU A 73 -8.34 -7.38 -1.02
CA GLU A 73 -7.13 -7.04 -1.76
C GLU A 73 -6.73 -5.61 -1.44
N VAL A 74 -5.45 -5.38 -1.21
CA VAL A 74 -4.89 -4.08 -0.85
C VAL A 74 -3.78 -3.77 -1.84
N ASP A 75 -3.99 -2.74 -2.65
CA ASP A 75 -3.03 -2.23 -3.62
C ASP A 75 -2.57 -0.83 -3.19
N VAL A 76 -1.28 -0.55 -3.31
CA VAL A 76 -0.73 0.75 -2.93
C VAL A 76 -0.07 1.38 -4.13
N GLN A 77 -0.69 2.44 -4.61
CA GLN A 77 -0.18 3.27 -5.70
C GLN A 77 0.57 4.46 -5.13
N THR A 78 1.71 4.75 -5.75
CA THR A 78 2.56 5.86 -5.32
C THR A 78 2.84 6.74 -6.52
N LYS A 79 2.58 8.03 -6.37
CA LYS A 79 2.67 8.99 -7.45
C LYS A 79 3.54 10.16 -7.01
N LEU A 80 4.57 10.47 -7.78
CA LEU A 80 5.37 11.65 -7.52
C LEU A 80 4.59 12.89 -7.98
N ASN A 81 4.33 13.79 -7.04
CA ASN A 81 3.68 15.06 -7.30
C ASN A 81 4.68 16.12 -7.81
N ALA A 82 4.16 17.20 -8.39
CA ALA A 82 4.97 18.28 -8.97
C ALA A 82 5.90 18.98 -7.95
N ASN A 83 5.60 18.90 -6.65
CA ASN A 83 6.42 19.42 -5.56
C ASN A 83 7.59 18.50 -5.18
N GLY A 84 7.78 17.35 -5.85
CA GLY A 84 8.79 16.36 -5.49
C GLY A 84 8.41 15.53 -4.26
N GLN A 85 7.13 15.49 -3.91
CA GLN A 85 6.60 14.69 -2.80
C GLN A 85 5.88 13.44 -3.34
N MET A 86 5.78 12.40 -2.53
CA MET A 86 5.11 11.15 -2.90
C MET A 86 3.67 11.16 -2.39
N ASP A 87 2.72 11.00 -3.28
CA ASP A 87 1.31 10.79 -2.94
C ASP A 87 1.06 9.29 -2.93
N VAL A 88 0.47 8.82 -1.83
CA VAL A 88 0.21 7.41 -1.61
C VAL A 88 -1.30 7.21 -1.66
N THR A 89 -1.76 6.46 -2.66
CA THR A 89 -3.15 6.07 -2.78
C THR A 89 -3.26 4.59 -2.48
N ILE A 90 -4.01 4.25 -1.44
CA ILE A 90 -4.24 2.89 -1.00
C ILE A 90 -5.60 2.49 -1.53
N HIS A 91 -5.61 1.58 -2.49
CA HIS A 91 -6.82 0.95 -3.00
C HIS A 91 -7.09 -0.31 -2.19
N ILE A 92 -8.19 -0.30 -1.45
CA ILE A 92 -8.73 -1.47 -0.81
C ILE A 92 -9.87 -2.00 -1.66
N LYS A 93 -9.89 -3.30 -1.88
CA LYS A 93 -11.01 -4.01 -2.47
C LYS A 93 -11.49 -5.05 -1.48
N GLU A 94 -12.56 -4.70 -0.76
CA GLU A 94 -13.24 -5.58 0.16
C GLU A 94 -13.98 -6.64 -0.67
N GLY A 95 -13.36 -7.81 -0.86
CA GLY A 95 -14.00 -8.91 -1.60
C GLY A 95 -15.33 -9.35 -0.95
N GLU A 96 -16.19 -9.99 -1.74
CA GLU A 96 -17.51 -10.45 -1.29
C GLU A 96 -17.38 -11.49 -0.15
N LYS A 97 -18.33 -11.44 0.80
CA LYS A 97 -18.33 -12.23 2.04
C LYS A 97 -18.82 -13.66 1.83
#